data_AF-A0A7Y8J343-F1
#
_entry.id   AF-A0A7Y8J343-F1
#
_cell.length_a   1.000
_cell.length_b   1.000
_cell.length_c   1.000
_cell.angle_alpha   90.00
_cell.angle_beta   90.00
_cell.angle_gamma   90.00
#
_symmetry.space_group_name_H-M   'P 1'
#
loop_
_entity.id
_entity.type
_entity.pdbx_description
1 polymer ?
#
loop_
_entity_poly.entity_id
_entity_poly.type
_entity_poly.pdbx_seq_one_letter_code
_entity_poly.pdbx_strand_id
1 'polypeptide(L)'
;MNSTRSGKVLVCAVVVYVAFALGVLLAEPGFAQQPAPKAPVPKPSAKAAVAATTGAAAEQLRFKGIFEPVSYSEDIQFSDVFFVNTHVGWVAGAHGTLLKTSDGGASWAAQLGGDPQSLDRTISDLRFVSETTGWATQRTSSHTNLLHTTDGETWEQVGTIAEHYTDYSFMTETEGVFATGDKVYRTKDAGRTWRDVCTCQYRAEVQGLPRNLSCQIQRMHFPTTTVGYGLAYTRGADIAAILKTEDGGATWNLAGLLPDEGASDGGIFFTDESNGVVRVHSGKSYITADGGQTWKGMIAANLGQRIRFADPEVGWSFADLCVGMGCENARLSFTTDRGRRWTTRSLAFPAGIAAFSLPRRDLGYVVGAHGMIYRYRVVPATEEVAKAIPAPAMPVFDSPLDEQVEQLQAEVAALEEEVKKKAGGQGSSGGDGSGGGAAAETSEGSLVDACCREQVEKIEATAEAVASEVPKFTGRYRSLNLIFTGLRLVGELFGQAQGLKDSLKSLREARDATALSAALTGLTGQVTGLVQSTKVAFQSPGQPAEQSHE
;
A
#
# COMPACT_ATOMS: atom_id res chain seq x y z
N MET A 1 -21.41 -43.81 -34.34
CA MET A 1 -21.06 -42.78 -35.35
C MET A 1 -20.90 -41.46 -34.63
N ASN A 2 -19.65 -40.97 -34.59
CA ASN A 2 -19.20 -39.79 -33.86
C ASN A 2 -19.78 -38.50 -34.44
N SER A 3 -20.15 -37.55 -33.58
CA SER A 3 -20.30 -36.15 -33.93
C SER A 3 -19.32 -35.34 -33.10
N THR A 4 -18.21 -34.96 -33.73
CA THR A 4 -17.16 -34.09 -33.23
C THR A 4 -17.61 -32.63 -33.36
N ARG A 5 -17.83 -31.95 -32.24
CA ARG A 5 -17.94 -30.48 -32.21
C ARG A 5 -16.53 -29.90 -32.08
N SER A 6 -16.08 -29.27 -33.16
CA SER A 6 -14.84 -28.50 -33.25
C SER A 6 -14.91 -27.28 -32.32
N GLY A 7 -14.13 -27.31 -31.24
CA GLY A 7 -13.83 -26.14 -30.41
C GLY A 7 -12.59 -25.44 -30.97
N LYS A 8 -12.74 -24.21 -31.45
CA LYS A 8 -11.62 -23.36 -31.85
C LYS A 8 -10.82 -22.97 -30.60
N VAL A 9 -9.62 -23.53 -30.46
CA VAL A 9 -8.60 -23.05 -29.52
C VAL A 9 -7.93 -21.84 -30.15
N LEU A 10 -8.15 -20.66 -29.58
CA LEU A 10 -7.43 -19.45 -29.94
C LEU A 10 -6.07 -19.51 -29.23
N VAL A 11 -5.01 -19.84 -29.96
CA VAL A 11 -3.64 -19.83 -29.45
C VAL A 11 -3.18 -18.37 -29.39
N CYS A 12 -3.08 -17.82 -28.18
CA CYS A 12 -2.41 -16.55 -27.94
C CYS A 12 -0.89 -16.78 -28.02
N ALA A 13 -0.26 -16.41 -29.13
CA ALA A 13 1.19 -16.36 -29.26
C ALA A 13 1.60 -15.03 -29.89
N VAL A 14 2.15 -14.12 -29.08
CA VAL A 14 2.97 -13.01 -29.58
C VAL A 14 4.42 -13.41 -29.40
N VAL A 15 5.14 -13.46 -30.51
CA VAL A 15 6.55 -13.85 -30.60
C VAL A 15 7.41 -12.64 -30.29
N VAL A 16 8.20 -12.70 -29.21
CA VAL A 16 9.25 -11.71 -28.93
C VAL A 16 10.58 -12.46 -28.86
N TYR A 17 11.50 -12.12 -29.76
CA TYR A 17 12.89 -12.60 -29.74
C TYR A 17 13.71 -11.69 -28.83
N VAL A 18 14.34 -12.24 -27.79
CA VAL A 18 15.41 -11.56 -27.04
C VAL A 18 16.70 -12.35 -27.28
N ALA A 19 17.65 -11.73 -27.97
CA ALA A 19 18.97 -12.31 -28.22
C ALA A 19 19.93 -11.90 -27.09
N PHE A 20 20.49 -12.87 -26.38
CA PHE A 20 21.61 -12.64 -25.47
C PHE A 20 22.93 -12.91 -26.20
N ALA A 21 23.80 -11.90 -26.29
CA ALA A 21 25.18 -12.06 -26.72
C ALA A 21 26.06 -12.26 -25.47
N LEU A 22 26.58 -13.49 -25.26
CA LEU A 22 27.66 -13.75 -24.33
C LEU A 22 28.93 -14.07 -25.12
N GLY A 23 29.92 -13.18 -25.05
CA GLY A 23 31.27 -13.43 -25.52
C GLY A 23 32.02 -14.32 -24.53
N VAL A 24 32.36 -15.54 -24.95
CA VAL A 24 33.29 -16.44 -24.28
C VAL A 24 34.69 -16.15 -24.79
N LEU A 25 35.66 -15.97 -23.89
CA LEU A 25 37.08 -16.07 -24.20
C LEU A 25 37.74 -17.05 -23.23
N LEU A 26 38.32 -18.09 -23.83
CA LEU A 26 38.96 -19.23 -23.20
C LEU A 26 40.34 -18.85 -22.63
N ALA A 27 40.65 -19.34 -21.43
CA ALA A 27 42.01 -19.63 -21.01
C ALA A 27 42.01 -20.81 -20.03
N GLU A 28 42.76 -21.86 -20.39
CA GLU A 28 42.92 -23.13 -19.69
C GLU A 28 43.92 -23.07 -18.50
N PRO A 29 44.03 -24.14 -17.67
CA PRO A 29 44.36 -24.03 -16.25
C PRO A 29 45.85 -24.23 -15.92
N GLY A 30 46.32 -23.50 -14.90
CA GLY A 30 47.61 -23.71 -14.25
C GLY A 30 47.43 -24.25 -12.84
N PHE A 31 47.92 -25.45 -12.59
CA PHE A 31 48.04 -26.10 -11.28
C PHE A 31 48.89 -25.26 -10.30
N ALA A 32 48.39 -25.01 -9.08
CA ALA A 32 49.23 -24.73 -7.91
C ALA A 32 48.54 -25.20 -6.62
N GLN A 33 49.31 -25.94 -5.81
CA GLN A 33 48.91 -26.73 -4.65
C GLN A 33 48.48 -25.88 -3.43
N GLN A 34 47.44 -26.32 -2.73
CA GLN A 34 47.09 -25.87 -1.37
C GLN A 34 48.06 -26.44 -0.32
N PRO A 35 48.46 -25.66 0.71
CA PRO A 35 48.93 -26.21 1.97
C PRO A 35 47.81 -26.32 3.03
N ALA A 36 47.95 -27.36 3.85
CA ALA A 36 47.08 -27.91 4.89
C ALA A 36 46.64 -26.94 6.04
N PRO A 37 45.56 -27.28 6.79
CA PRO A 37 44.94 -26.40 7.79
C PRO A 37 45.74 -26.33 9.10
N LYS A 38 45.80 -25.12 9.71
CA LYS A 38 46.33 -24.90 11.06
C LYS A 38 45.20 -24.84 12.11
N ALA A 39 45.47 -25.47 13.25
CA ALA A 39 44.62 -25.64 14.44
C ALA A 39 44.26 -24.31 15.15
N PRO A 40 43.26 -24.31 16.06
CA PRO A 40 42.60 -23.08 16.54
C PRO A 40 43.40 -22.37 17.64
N VAL A 41 43.44 -21.03 17.57
CA VAL A 41 44.02 -20.14 18.60
C VAL A 41 42.91 -19.70 19.57
N PRO A 42 43.14 -19.70 20.89
CA PRO A 42 42.10 -19.46 21.90
C PRO A 42 41.71 -17.98 22.04
N LYS A 43 40.45 -17.73 22.40
CA LYS A 43 39.90 -16.40 22.76
C LYS A 43 40.62 -15.81 23.99
N PRO A 44 40.98 -14.51 24.00
CA PRO A 44 41.21 -13.78 25.23
C PRO A 44 39.92 -13.10 25.71
N SER A 45 39.58 -13.35 26.97
CA SER A 45 38.58 -12.61 27.74
C SER A 45 39.16 -11.30 28.30
N ALA A 46 38.32 -10.26 28.24
CA ALA A 46 38.16 -9.16 29.20
C ALA A 46 39.27 -8.12 29.44
N LYS A 47 38.84 -6.86 29.26
CA LYS A 47 39.24 -5.60 29.91
C LYS A 47 40.54 -4.92 29.45
N ALA A 48 40.38 -3.93 28.57
CA ALA A 48 41.02 -2.63 28.73
C ALA A 48 40.14 -1.55 28.09
N ALA A 49 39.77 -0.56 28.89
CA ALA A 49 38.96 0.58 28.50
C ALA A 49 39.71 1.45 27.48
N VAL A 50 39.01 1.85 26.42
CA VAL A 50 39.35 3.05 25.66
C VAL A 50 38.17 3.99 25.83
N ALA A 51 38.39 5.05 26.58
CA ALA A 51 37.48 6.17 26.73
C ALA A 51 37.28 6.80 25.35
N ALA A 52 36.13 6.51 24.73
CA ALA A 52 35.67 7.27 23.59
C ALA A 52 35.02 8.54 24.11
N THR A 53 35.58 9.65 23.64
CA THR A 53 35.13 11.02 23.80
C THR A 53 33.61 11.13 23.63
N THR A 54 32.93 11.36 24.73
CA THR A 54 31.55 11.87 24.79
C THR A 54 31.51 13.22 24.08
N GLY A 55 30.87 13.28 22.92
CA GLY A 55 30.85 14.51 22.11
C GLY A 55 30.04 14.44 20.82
N ALA A 56 29.05 13.54 20.75
CA ALA A 56 27.88 13.71 19.92
C ALA A 56 26.72 13.34 20.84
N ALA A 57 25.98 14.35 21.29
CA ALA A 57 24.80 14.14 22.11
C ALA A 57 23.96 13.02 21.47
N ALA A 58 23.62 12.03 22.27
CA ALA A 58 22.59 11.07 21.93
C ALA A 58 21.36 11.88 21.52
N GLU A 59 21.11 11.98 20.22
CA GLU A 59 19.81 12.39 19.74
C GLU A 59 18.88 11.27 20.21
N GLN A 60 18.24 11.54 21.34
CA GLN A 60 17.27 10.66 21.96
C GLN A 60 16.29 10.34 20.85
N LEU A 61 16.20 9.06 20.45
CA LEU A 61 15.25 8.61 19.43
C LEU A 61 13.90 9.21 19.82
N ARG A 62 13.42 10.21 19.07
CA ARG A 62 12.21 10.95 19.45
C ARG A 62 11.00 10.03 19.44
N PHE A 63 11.06 9.00 18.60
CA PHE A 63 10.02 8.02 18.37
C PHE A 63 10.55 6.58 18.42
N LYS A 64 9.68 5.66 18.79
CA LYS A 64 9.90 4.20 18.74
C LYS A 64 8.72 3.52 18.06
N GLY A 65 9.00 2.40 17.38
CA GLY A 65 7.95 1.52 16.87
C GLY A 65 7.52 0.53 17.94
N ILE A 66 6.22 0.26 18.04
CA ILE A 66 5.67 -0.75 18.94
C ILE A 66 4.57 -1.54 18.24
N PHE A 67 4.39 -2.80 18.62
CA PHE A 67 3.14 -3.54 18.43
C PHE A 67 2.41 -3.60 19.78
N GLU A 68 1.20 -3.09 19.85
CA GLU A 68 0.36 -3.16 21.05
C GLU A 68 -0.82 -4.12 20.83
N PRO A 69 -1.28 -4.83 21.87
CA PRO A 69 -2.41 -5.74 21.74
C PRO A 69 -3.73 -4.96 21.63
N VAL A 70 -4.54 -5.31 20.63
CA VAL A 70 -5.95 -4.88 20.46
C VAL A 70 -6.86 -6.10 20.27
N SER A 71 -6.48 -7.21 20.93
CA SER A 71 -7.06 -8.53 20.75
C SER A 71 -8.57 -8.57 20.85
N TYR A 72 -9.17 -9.49 20.10
CA TYR A 72 -10.56 -9.87 20.22
C TYR A 72 -10.73 -10.83 21.42
N SER A 73 -11.87 -10.76 22.12
CA SER A 73 -12.09 -11.52 23.36
C SER A 73 -12.22 -13.02 23.15
N GLU A 74 -12.72 -13.42 21.98
CA GLU A 74 -13.01 -14.82 21.69
C GLU A 74 -11.78 -15.58 21.20
N ASP A 75 -11.66 -16.84 21.61
CA ASP A 75 -10.60 -17.76 21.18
C ASP A 75 -10.86 -18.25 19.75
N ILE A 76 -10.57 -17.39 18.77
CA ILE A 76 -10.78 -17.66 17.36
C ILE A 76 -9.44 -17.59 16.63
N GLN A 77 -9.17 -18.59 15.79
CA GLN A 77 -8.03 -18.56 14.89
C GLN A 77 -8.34 -17.67 13.68
N PHE A 78 -7.65 -16.54 13.57
CA PHE A 78 -7.73 -15.68 12.38
C PHE A 78 -6.84 -16.21 11.25
N SER A 79 -7.26 -15.96 10.01
CA SER A 79 -6.59 -16.42 8.80
C SER A 79 -6.14 -15.29 7.89
N ASP A 80 -6.87 -14.17 7.89
CA ASP A 80 -6.50 -12.99 7.11
C ASP A 80 -6.95 -11.69 7.78
N VAL A 81 -6.26 -10.60 7.43
CA VAL A 81 -6.60 -9.24 7.85
C VAL A 81 -6.39 -8.31 6.67
N PHE A 82 -7.33 -7.41 6.45
CA PHE A 82 -7.24 -6.43 5.38
C PHE A 82 -7.75 -5.07 5.89
N PHE A 83 -6.91 -4.04 5.78
CA PHE A 83 -7.31 -2.67 6.06
C PHE A 83 -7.33 -1.90 4.75
N VAL A 84 -8.48 -1.29 4.45
CA VAL A 84 -8.70 -0.46 3.26
C VAL A 84 -8.15 0.96 3.45
N ASN A 85 -8.12 1.42 4.70
CA ASN A 85 -7.52 2.68 5.12
C ASN A 85 -7.06 2.55 6.59
N THR A 86 -6.73 3.65 7.26
CA THR A 86 -6.24 3.65 8.64
C THR A 86 -7.30 3.37 9.71
N HIS A 87 -8.59 3.51 9.37
CA HIS A 87 -9.74 3.39 10.28
C HIS A 87 -10.55 2.11 10.03
N VAL A 88 -10.76 1.77 8.76
CA VAL A 88 -11.65 0.69 8.34
C VAL A 88 -10.83 -0.55 7.94
N GLY A 89 -11.19 -1.69 8.52
CA GLY A 89 -10.55 -2.96 8.22
C GLY A 89 -11.39 -4.17 8.64
N TRP A 90 -10.99 -5.33 8.13
CA TRP A 90 -11.65 -6.60 8.37
C TRP A 90 -10.66 -7.68 8.78
N VAL A 91 -11.14 -8.62 9.59
CA VAL A 91 -10.43 -9.83 9.99
C VAL A 91 -11.30 -11.03 9.68
N ALA A 92 -10.73 -12.03 9.03
CA ALA A 92 -11.38 -13.30 8.73
C ALA A 92 -10.77 -14.43 9.57
N GLY A 93 -11.56 -15.47 9.85
CA GLY A 93 -11.07 -16.61 10.62
C GLY A 93 -11.97 -17.83 10.64
N ALA A 94 -11.64 -18.72 11.58
CA ALA A 94 -12.39 -19.93 11.89
C ALA A 94 -13.85 -19.62 12.28
N HIS A 95 -14.70 -20.66 12.28
CA HIS A 95 -16.11 -20.54 12.70
C HIS A 95 -16.91 -19.53 11.86
N GLY A 96 -16.59 -19.42 10.56
CA GLY A 96 -17.22 -18.46 9.65
C GLY A 96 -17.02 -16.99 10.05
N THR A 97 -15.99 -16.70 10.85
CA THR A 97 -15.83 -15.38 11.48
C THR A 97 -15.36 -14.34 10.48
N LEU A 98 -16.08 -13.23 10.44
CA LEU A 98 -15.71 -12.00 9.76
C LEU A 98 -15.99 -10.82 10.68
N LEU A 99 -14.93 -10.16 11.13
CA LEU A 99 -15.00 -8.98 12.00
C LEU A 99 -14.69 -7.73 11.19
N LYS A 100 -15.32 -6.60 11.54
CA LYS A 100 -15.05 -5.27 11.01
C LYS A 100 -14.66 -4.31 12.13
N THR A 101 -13.75 -3.41 11.82
CA THR A 101 -13.51 -2.18 12.58
C THR A 101 -13.76 -0.96 11.72
N SER A 102 -14.20 0.13 12.33
CA SER A 102 -14.33 1.46 11.74
C SER A 102 -13.54 2.54 12.51
N ASP A 103 -12.76 2.13 13.51
CA ASP A 103 -12.06 3.00 14.46
C ASP A 103 -10.56 2.68 14.59
N GLY A 104 -9.98 2.07 13.55
CA GLY A 104 -8.55 1.72 13.53
C GLY A 104 -8.21 0.56 14.47
N GLY A 105 -9.11 -0.42 14.54
CA GLY A 105 -8.97 -1.62 15.34
C GLY A 105 -9.04 -1.39 16.84
N ALA A 106 -9.60 -0.25 17.30
CA ALA A 106 -9.86 -0.02 18.71
C ALA A 106 -11.04 -0.88 19.20
N SER A 107 -12.02 -1.10 18.33
CA SER A 107 -13.09 -2.08 18.51
C SER A 107 -13.34 -2.89 17.24
N TRP A 108 -13.87 -4.10 17.44
CA TRP A 108 -14.17 -5.07 16.37
C TRP A 108 -15.59 -5.61 16.56
N ALA A 109 -16.41 -5.49 15.52
CA ALA A 109 -17.78 -6.01 15.48
C ALA A 109 -17.86 -7.20 14.54
N ALA A 110 -18.52 -8.29 14.98
CA ALA A 110 -18.78 -9.43 14.13
C ALA A 110 -19.88 -9.11 13.10
N GLN A 111 -19.57 -9.27 11.82
CA GLN A 111 -20.54 -9.19 10.72
C GLN A 111 -21.05 -10.58 10.34
N LEU A 112 -20.19 -11.59 10.42
CA LEU A 112 -20.51 -13.01 10.30
C LEU A 112 -19.76 -13.79 11.38
N GLY A 113 -20.36 -14.89 11.87
CA GLY A 113 -19.73 -15.77 12.85
C GLY A 113 -19.41 -15.05 14.16
N GLY A 114 -18.21 -15.28 14.69
CA GLY A 114 -17.76 -14.69 15.95
C GLY A 114 -18.07 -15.54 17.20
N ASP A 115 -18.80 -16.65 17.03
CA ASP A 115 -18.98 -17.67 18.07
C ASP A 115 -17.91 -18.76 17.91
N PRO A 116 -16.99 -18.94 18.87
CA PRO A 116 -15.96 -19.98 18.80
C PRO A 116 -16.52 -21.42 18.85
N GLN A 117 -17.81 -21.61 19.15
CA GLN A 117 -18.47 -22.91 19.13
C GLN A 117 -19.18 -23.21 17.80
N SER A 118 -19.27 -22.26 16.86
CA SER A 118 -19.92 -22.51 15.56
C SER A 118 -19.16 -23.57 14.75
N LEU A 119 -19.88 -24.34 13.95
CA LEU A 119 -19.32 -25.33 13.03
C LEU A 119 -19.14 -24.77 11.60
N ASP A 120 -19.38 -23.47 11.42
CA ASP A 120 -19.25 -22.81 10.14
C ASP A 120 -17.82 -22.88 9.61
N ARG A 121 -17.71 -23.01 8.29
CA ARG A 121 -16.42 -23.12 7.61
C ARG A 121 -15.63 -21.83 7.71
N THR A 122 -14.33 -21.97 7.91
CA THR A 122 -13.36 -20.87 7.94
C THR A 122 -13.47 -19.99 6.70
N ILE A 123 -13.54 -18.68 6.91
CA ILE A 123 -13.33 -17.68 5.88
C ILE A 123 -11.82 -17.46 5.80
N SER A 124 -11.18 -17.72 4.65
CA SER A 124 -9.73 -17.89 4.55
C SER A 124 -8.95 -16.66 4.07
N ASP A 125 -9.46 -15.92 3.09
CA ASP A 125 -8.76 -14.79 2.49
C ASP A 125 -9.71 -13.62 2.25
N LEU A 126 -9.20 -12.40 2.37
CA LEU A 126 -9.91 -11.16 2.15
C LEU A 126 -9.30 -10.37 0.98
N ARG A 127 -10.15 -9.76 0.15
CA ARG A 127 -9.75 -8.79 -0.90
C ARG A 127 -10.76 -7.66 -0.94
N PHE A 128 -10.30 -6.42 -0.89
CA PHE A 128 -11.17 -5.26 -1.03
C PHE A 128 -10.70 -4.39 -2.18
N VAL A 129 -11.65 -3.68 -2.78
CA VAL A 129 -11.36 -2.60 -3.74
C VAL A 129 -11.76 -1.24 -3.17
N SER A 130 -12.66 -1.20 -2.19
CA SER A 130 -13.07 0.01 -1.47
C SER A 130 -13.54 -0.32 -0.05
N GLU A 131 -13.98 0.69 0.71
CA GLU A 131 -14.59 0.52 2.04
C GLU A 131 -15.95 -0.17 2.01
N THR A 132 -16.63 -0.19 0.87
CA THR A 132 -17.97 -0.78 0.72
C THR A 132 -17.93 -2.09 -0.07
N THR A 133 -16.92 -2.25 -0.93
CA THR A 133 -16.85 -3.36 -1.90
C THR A 133 -15.66 -4.27 -1.63
N GLY A 134 -15.94 -5.54 -1.35
CA GLY A 134 -14.92 -6.55 -1.05
C GLY A 134 -15.43 -7.99 -1.16
N TRP A 135 -14.50 -8.92 -1.20
CA TRP A 135 -14.71 -10.35 -1.35
C TRP A 135 -13.98 -11.14 -0.26
N ALA A 136 -14.56 -12.27 0.09
CA ALA A 136 -13.95 -13.24 0.99
C ALA A 136 -14.13 -14.66 0.46
N THR A 137 -13.15 -15.52 0.71
CA THR A 137 -13.25 -16.95 0.35
C THR A 137 -13.63 -17.78 1.56
N GLN A 138 -14.60 -18.68 1.40
CA GLN A 138 -14.94 -19.67 2.42
C GLN A 138 -14.79 -21.07 1.82
N ARG A 139 -13.75 -21.78 2.25
CA ARG A 139 -13.37 -23.06 1.64
C ARG A 139 -14.24 -24.20 2.16
N THR A 140 -14.78 -25.00 1.23
CA THR A 140 -15.51 -26.24 1.51
C THR A 140 -14.68 -27.45 1.07
N SER A 141 -15.23 -28.66 1.17
CA SER A 141 -14.57 -29.90 0.75
C SER A 141 -14.61 -30.18 -0.75
N SER A 142 -15.28 -29.33 -1.55
CA SER A 142 -15.42 -29.55 -3.01
C SER A 142 -15.31 -28.28 -3.85
N HIS A 143 -15.50 -27.12 -3.24
CA HIS A 143 -15.38 -25.80 -3.89
C HIS A 143 -15.07 -24.73 -2.84
N THR A 144 -14.78 -23.52 -3.30
CA THR A 144 -14.66 -22.35 -2.42
C THR A 144 -15.82 -21.42 -2.70
N ASN A 145 -16.60 -21.10 -1.66
CA ASN A 145 -17.63 -20.07 -1.74
C ASN A 145 -16.96 -18.71 -1.85
N LEU A 146 -17.47 -17.88 -2.76
CA LEU A 146 -17.06 -16.49 -2.88
C LEU A 146 -18.14 -15.63 -2.25
N LEU A 147 -17.81 -15.06 -1.10
CA LEU A 147 -18.63 -14.06 -0.41
C LEU A 147 -18.29 -12.67 -0.94
N HIS A 148 -19.26 -11.78 -0.97
CA HIS A 148 -19.12 -10.41 -1.47
C HIS A 148 -19.98 -9.45 -0.66
N THR A 149 -19.47 -8.25 -0.46
CA THR A 149 -20.16 -7.11 0.16
C THR A 149 -20.18 -5.93 -0.82
N THR A 150 -21.26 -5.14 -0.79
CA THR A 150 -21.38 -3.88 -1.55
C THR A 150 -21.62 -2.64 -0.69
N ASP A 151 -21.84 -2.83 0.61
CA ASP A 151 -22.07 -1.76 1.60
C ASP A 151 -21.00 -1.76 2.73
N GLY A 152 -20.15 -2.79 2.77
CA GLY A 152 -19.14 -3.01 3.78
C GLY A 152 -19.73 -3.53 5.09
N GLU A 153 -21.00 -3.91 5.12
CA GLU A 153 -21.77 -4.33 6.30
C GLU A 153 -22.39 -5.71 6.13
N THR A 154 -22.97 -5.98 4.97
CA THR A 154 -23.68 -7.22 4.67
C THR A 154 -22.94 -8.05 3.63
N TRP A 155 -22.94 -9.36 3.82
CA TRP A 155 -22.20 -10.31 3.00
C TRP A 155 -23.14 -11.35 2.40
N GLU A 156 -23.03 -11.56 1.10
CA GLU A 156 -23.75 -12.59 0.37
C GLU A 156 -22.80 -13.51 -0.41
N GLN A 157 -23.19 -14.77 -0.59
CA GLN A 157 -22.47 -15.66 -1.50
C GLN A 157 -22.87 -15.35 -2.94
N VAL A 158 -21.96 -14.79 -3.73
CA VAL A 158 -22.20 -14.41 -5.14
C VAL A 158 -21.82 -15.49 -6.14
N GLY A 159 -20.97 -16.44 -5.75
CA GLY A 159 -20.49 -17.48 -6.64
C GLY A 159 -19.58 -18.49 -5.96
N THR A 160 -18.89 -19.28 -6.77
CA THR A 160 -17.91 -20.26 -6.33
C THR A 160 -16.68 -20.26 -7.23
N ILE A 161 -15.51 -20.50 -6.64
CA ILE A 161 -14.27 -20.78 -7.37
C ILE A 161 -13.80 -22.21 -7.07
N ALA A 162 -12.80 -22.68 -7.82
CA ALA A 162 -12.24 -24.01 -7.63
C ALA A 162 -11.68 -24.19 -6.20
N GLU A 163 -11.78 -25.40 -5.65
CA GLU A 163 -11.30 -25.71 -4.28
C GLU A 163 -9.81 -25.41 -4.10
N HIS A 164 -8.99 -25.73 -5.10
CA HIS A 164 -7.53 -25.57 -5.07
C HIS A 164 -7.05 -24.38 -5.92
N TYR A 165 -7.71 -23.24 -5.80
CA TYR A 165 -7.18 -21.99 -6.39
C TYR A 165 -5.82 -21.64 -5.76
N THR A 166 -4.94 -21.02 -6.53
CA THR A 166 -3.62 -20.60 -6.04
C THR A 166 -3.62 -19.15 -5.56
N ASP A 167 -4.35 -18.27 -6.26
CA ASP A 167 -4.58 -16.90 -5.83
C ASP A 167 -5.82 -16.32 -6.54
N TYR A 168 -6.37 -15.25 -5.98
CA TYR A 168 -7.41 -14.45 -6.60
C TYR A 168 -7.23 -12.96 -6.30
N SER A 169 -7.67 -12.13 -7.22
CA SER A 169 -7.60 -10.68 -7.12
C SER A 169 -8.79 -10.05 -7.80
N PHE A 170 -9.34 -9.00 -7.20
CA PHE A 170 -10.30 -8.11 -7.83
C PHE A 170 -9.62 -6.77 -8.08
N MET A 171 -9.73 -6.29 -9.32
CA MET A 171 -9.12 -5.05 -9.74
C MET A 171 -10.13 -3.91 -9.77
N THR A 172 -11.41 -4.24 -9.90
CA THR A 172 -12.55 -3.31 -9.82
C THR A 172 -13.71 -3.97 -9.09
N GLU A 173 -14.78 -3.22 -8.86
CA GLU A 173 -16.03 -3.72 -8.26
C GLU A 173 -16.69 -4.87 -9.05
N THR A 174 -16.36 -5.01 -10.34
CA THR A 174 -16.97 -6.02 -11.21
C THR A 174 -15.94 -6.96 -11.86
N GLU A 175 -14.68 -6.56 -11.96
CA GLU A 175 -13.65 -7.32 -12.66
C GLU A 175 -12.62 -7.93 -11.70
N GLY A 176 -12.37 -9.21 -11.89
CA GLY A 176 -11.41 -9.97 -11.10
C GLY A 176 -10.88 -11.18 -11.85
N VAL A 177 -9.82 -11.76 -11.31
CA VAL A 177 -9.20 -13.00 -11.77
C VAL A 177 -9.01 -13.98 -10.61
N PHE A 178 -9.08 -15.26 -10.93
CA PHE A 178 -8.49 -16.30 -10.08
C PHE A 178 -7.67 -17.25 -10.93
N ALA A 179 -6.64 -17.83 -10.32
CA ALA A 179 -5.81 -18.84 -10.97
C ALA A 179 -6.00 -20.21 -10.32
N THR A 180 -5.96 -21.25 -11.13
CA THR A 180 -5.86 -22.65 -10.69
C THR A 180 -4.60 -23.20 -11.31
N GLY A 181 -3.48 -23.28 -10.59
CA GLY A 181 -2.24 -23.86 -11.12
C GLY A 181 -1.95 -23.43 -12.58
N ASP A 182 -2.32 -24.26 -13.56
CA ASP A 182 -2.14 -24.05 -14.99
C ASP A 182 -3.15 -23.13 -15.70
N LYS A 183 -4.23 -22.64 -15.08
CA LYS A 183 -5.25 -21.81 -15.73
C LYS A 183 -5.53 -20.50 -15.00
N VAL A 184 -5.99 -19.51 -15.75
CA VAL A 184 -6.54 -18.25 -15.24
C VAL A 184 -7.98 -18.09 -15.71
N TYR A 185 -8.85 -17.70 -14.79
CA TYR A 185 -10.23 -17.36 -15.05
C TYR A 185 -10.46 -15.89 -14.76
N ARG A 186 -11.34 -15.25 -15.53
CA ARG A 186 -11.72 -13.85 -15.37
C ARG A 186 -13.23 -13.70 -15.21
N THR A 187 -13.63 -12.80 -14.32
CA THR A 187 -15.01 -12.34 -14.16
C THR A 187 -15.17 -10.89 -14.60
N LYS A 188 -16.39 -10.52 -15.00
CA LYS A 188 -16.82 -9.13 -15.26
C LYS A 188 -18.12 -8.77 -14.53
N ASP A 189 -18.56 -9.63 -13.62
CA ASP A 189 -19.83 -9.53 -12.90
C ASP A 189 -19.66 -9.81 -11.39
N ALA A 190 -18.52 -9.39 -10.84
CA ALA A 190 -18.15 -9.49 -9.43
C ALA A 190 -18.01 -10.94 -8.91
N GLY A 191 -17.66 -11.87 -9.80
CA GLY A 191 -17.43 -13.28 -9.46
C GLY A 191 -18.67 -14.17 -9.53
N ARG A 192 -19.78 -13.67 -10.07
CA ARG A 192 -20.99 -14.47 -10.33
C ARG A 192 -20.74 -15.49 -11.44
N THR A 193 -20.05 -15.07 -12.51
CA THR A 193 -19.61 -15.96 -13.58
C THR A 193 -18.13 -15.79 -13.90
N TRP A 194 -17.51 -16.90 -14.33
CA TRP A 194 -16.08 -16.98 -14.62
C TRP A 194 -15.85 -17.59 -15.99
N ARG A 195 -14.91 -17.01 -16.74
CA ARG A 195 -14.48 -17.51 -18.06
C ARG A 195 -13.01 -17.86 -18.01
N ASP A 196 -12.65 -19.02 -18.52
CA ASP A 196 -11.25 -19.39 -18.79
C ASP A 196 -10.70 -18.43 -19.84
N VAL A 197 -9.58 -17.78 -19.53
CA VAL A 197 -8.92 -16.78 -20.39
C VAL A 197 -7.48 -17.15 -20.73
N CYS A 198 -6.86 -18.03 -19.96
CA CYS A 198 -5.46 -18.40 -20.15
C CYS A 198 -5.19 -19.81 -19.62
N THR A 199 -4.43 -20.58 -20.40
CA THR A 199 -3.69 -21.75 -19.90
C THR A 199 -2.20 -21.38 -19.91
N CYS A 200 -1.55 -21.47 -18.76
CA CYS A 200 -0.18 -21.08 -18.50
C CYS A 200 0.79 -21.93 -19.32
N GLN A 201 1.16 -21.41 -20.48
CA GLN A 201 2.16 -22.00 -21.36
C GLN A 201 2.96 -20.88 -22.04
N TYR A 202 4.25 -21.09 -22.17
CA TYR A 202 5.12 -20.14 -22.87
C TYR A 202 6.24 -20.88 -23.61
N ARG A 203 6.83 -20.20 -24.59
CA ARG A 203 7.99 -20.70 -25.33
C ARG A 203 9.24 -20.02 -24.81
N ALA A 204 10.24 -20.80 -24.41
CA ALA A 204 11.52 -20.28 -23.97
C ALA A 204 12.66 -21.20 -24.40
N GLU A 205 13.86 -20.65 -24.46
CA GLU A 205 15.07 -21.43 -24.69
C GLU A 205 15.54 -22.03 -23.35
N VAL A 206 15.65 -23.36 -23.29
CA VAL A 206 16.16 -24.09 -22.13
C VAL A 206 17.30 -24.96 -22.62
N GLN A 207 18.50 -24.72 -22.08
CA GLN A 207 19.73 -25.44 -22.46
C GLN A 207 20.01 -25.35 -23.98
N GLY A 208 19.87 -24.17 -24.58
CA GLY A 208 20.17 -23.96 -26.00
C GLY A 208 19.06 -24.38 -26.97
N LEU A 209 17.90 -24.86 -26.47
CA LEU A 209 16.82 -25.37 -27.31
C LEU A 209 15.49 -24.70 -27.00
N PRO A 210 14.74 -24.22 -28.03
CA PRO A 210 13.41 -23.67 -27.82
C PRO A 210 12.43 -24.78 -27.43
N ARG A 211 11.79 -24.66 -26.27
CA ARG A 211 10.78 -25.58 -25.75
C ARG A 211 9.49 -24.85 -25.43
N ASN A 212 8.37 -25.54 -25.61
CA ASN A 212 7.09 -25.11 -25.05
C ASN A 212 6.99 -25.65 -23.64
N LEU A 213 6.82 -24.76 -22.67
CA LEU A 213 6.85 -25.06 -21.26
C LEU A 213 5.47 -24.77 -20.67
N SER A 214 4.92 -25.73 -19.95
CA SER A 214 3.72 -25.52 -19.12
C SER A 214 4.12 -24.98 -17.75
N CYS A 215 3.35 -24.02 -17.25
CA CYS A 215 3.60 -23.42 -15.95
C CYS A 215 2.39 -23.51 -15.02
N GLN A 216 2.62 -23.22 -13.74
CA GLN A 216 1.61 -23.16 -12.71
C GLN A 216 1.76 -21.87 -11.92
N ILE A 217 0.81 -20.95 -12.08
CA ILE A 217 0.74 -19.67 -11.36
C ILE A 217 0.54 -19.95 -9.88
N GLN A 218 1.45 -19.44 -9.05
CA GLN A 218 1.48 -19.61 -7.60
C GLN A 218 0.94 -18.38 -6.87
N ARG A 219 1.25 -17.17 -7.37
CA ARG A 219 0.83 -15.89 -6.79
C ARG A 219 0.59 -14.87 -7.90
N MET A 220 -0.33 -13.95 -7.66
CA MET A 220 -0.57 -12.81 -8.54
C MET A 220 -0.52 -11.49 -7.78
N HIS A 221 -0.13 -10.42 -8.46
CA HIS A 221 -0.21 -9.07 -7.92
C HIS A 221 -0.59 -8.07 -9.01
N PHE A 222 -1.55 -7.20 -8.73
CA PHE A 222 -2.02 -6.17 -9.65
C PHE A 222 -1.67 -4.78 -9.09
N PRO A 223 -0.59 -4.14 -9.57
CA PRO A 223 -0.29 -2.75 -9.18
C PRO A 223 -1.31 -1.75 -9.74
N THR A 224 -2.01 -2.08 -10.83
CA THR A 224 -3.08 -1.25 -11.41
C THR A 224 -4.25 -2.11 -11.86
N THR A 225 -5.32 -1.48 -12.35
CA THR A 225 -6.52 -2.22 -12.80
C THR A 225 -6.31 -3.00 -14.09
N THR A 226 -5.29 -2.63 -14.88
CA THR A 226 -4.98 -3.24 -16.17
C THR A 226 -3.67 -4.02 -16.16
N VAL A 227 -2.67 -3.57 -15.39
CA VAL A 227 -1.36 -4.22 -15.31
C VAL A 227 -1.32 -5.16 -14.11
N GLY A 228 -0.91 -6.40 -14.36
CA GLY A 228 -0.78 -7.44 -13.35
C GLY A 228 0.38 -8.37 -13.63
N TYR A 229 0.87 -9.01 -12.58
CA TYR A 229 2.01 -9.91 -12.59
C TYR A 229 1.67 -11.25 -11.96
N GLY A 230 2.14 -12.33 -12.56
CA GLY A 230 1.95 -13.70 -12.07
C GLY A 230 3.30 -14.37 -11.87
N LEU A 231 3.56 -14.89 -10.68
CA LEU A 231 4.72 -15.73 -10.41
C LEU A 231 4.31 -17.19 -10.64
N ALA A 232 4.95 -17.87 -11.58
CA ALA A 232 4.59 -19.21 -11.98
C ALA A 232 5.78 -20.17 -11.89
N TYR A 233 5.51 -21.39 -11.43
CA TYR A 233 6.46 -22.50 -11.45
C TYR A 233 6.35 -23.27 -12.76
N THR A 234 7.48 -23.55 -13.40
CA THR A 234 7.48 -24.28 -14.67
C THR A 234 7.61 -25.78 -14.44
N ARG A 235 6.67 -26.57 -14.95
CA ARG A 235 6.73 -28.03 -14.76
C ARG A 235 7.89 -28.63 -15.54
N GLY A 236 8.67 -29.47 -14.87
CA GLY A 236 9.79 -30.19 -15.49
C GLY A 236 11.02 -29.33 -15.77
N ALA A 237 11.06 -28.10 -15.25
CA ALA A 237 12.24 -27.24 -15.27
C ALA A 237 12.30 -26.46 -13.94
N ASP A 238 13.48 -26.28 -13.37
CA ASP A 238 13.62 -25.51 -12.11
C ASP A 238 13.60 -24.00 -12.39
N ILE A 239 12.50 -23.51 -12.98
CA ILE A 239 12.40 -22.13 -13.49
C ILE A 239 11.21 -21.44 -12.83
N ALA A 240 11.45 -20.25 -12.31
CA ALA A 240 10.41 -19.28 -11.98
C ALA A 240 10.12 -18.40 -13.20
N ALA A 241 8.89 -18.46 -13.70
CA ALA A 241 8.40 -17.61 -14.77
C ALA A 241 7.61 -16.44 -14.20
N ILE A 242 7.91 -15.24 -14.70
CA ILE A 242 7.12 -14.03 -14.44
C ILE A 242 6.24 -13.79 -15.64
N LEU A 243 4.93 -13.82 -15.41
CA LEU A 243 3.92 -13.46 -16.40
C LEU A 243 3.46 -12.03 -16.15
N LYS A 244 3.10 -11.31 -17.22
CA LYS A 244 2.52 -9.98 -17.18
C LYS A 244 1.23 -9.93 -18.00
N THR A 245 0.24 -9.24 -17.47
CA THR A 245 -0.95 -8.80 -18.18
C THR A 245 -0.97 -7.27 -18.25
N GLU A 246 -1.52 -6.72 -19.32
CA GLU A 246 -1.72 -5.27 -19.52
C GLU A 246 -3.19 -4.94 -19.85
N ASP A 247 -4.08 -5.95 -19.76
CA ASP A 247 -5.50 -5.86 -20.12
C ASP A 247 -6.44 -6.38 -19.00
N GLY A 248 -5.97 -6.32 -17.75
CA GLY A 248 -6.74 -6.72 -16.57
C GLY A 248 -6.89 -8.24 -16.45
N GLY A 249 -5.87 -8.98 -16.89
CA GLY A 249 -5.83 -10.44 -16.83
C GLY A 249 -6.58 -11.15 -17.95
N ALA A 250 -6.94 -10.47 -19.04
CA ALA A 250 -7.55 -11.11 -20.22
C ALA A 250 -6.51 -11.89 -21.03
N THR A 251 -5.29 -11.38 -21.12
CA THR A 251 -4.14 -12.05 -21.72
C THR A 251 -2.92 -11.96 -20.81
N TRP A 252 -2.11 -13.01 -20.82
CA TRP A 252 -0.89 -13.12 -20.00
C TRP A 252 0.28 -13.51 -20.89
N ASN A 253 1.36 -12.74 -20.83
CA ASN A 253 2.57 -12.93 -21.61
C ASN A 253 3.77 -13.16 -20.70
N LEU A 254 4.80 -13.85 -21.18
CA LEU A 254 6.04 -14.00 -20.44
C LEU A 254 6.77 -12.65 -20.37
N ALA A 255 7.05 -12.17 -19.16
CA ALA A 255 7.81 -10.96 -18.91
C ALA A 255 9.28 -11.24 -18.58
N GLY A 256 9.55 -12.32 -17.84
CA GLY A 256 10.90 -12.68 -17.43
C GLY A 256 11.01 -14.10 -16.89
N LEU A 257 12.24 -14.58 -16.80
CA LEU A 257 12.58 -15.90 -16.25
C LEU A 257 13.68 -15.76 -15.20
N LEU A 258 13.56 -16.53 -14.13
CA LEU A 258 14.59 -16.76 -13.15
C LEU A 258 14.95 -18.26 -13.19
N PRO A 259 16.03 -18.64 -13.90
CA PRO A 259 16.46 -20.03 -14.01
C PRO A 259 17.08 -20.53 -12.71
N ASP A 260 16.95 -21.83 -12.44
CA ASP A 260 17.49 -22.55 -11.28
C ASP A 260 16.99 -22.06 -9.92
N GLU A 261 15.83 -21.42 -9.90
CA GLU A 261 15.25 -20.81 -8.69
C GLU A 261 13.94 -21.43 -8.23
N GLY A 262 13.14 -21.96 -9.17
CA GLY A 262 11.77 -22.42 -8.92
C GLY A 262 10.84 -21.35 -8.34
N ALA A 263 9.53 -21.59 -8.33
CA ALA A 263 8.55 -20.62 -7.82
C ALA A 263 7.54 -21.21 -6.82
N SER A 264 7.65 -22.49 -6.48
CA SER A 264 6.83 -23.10 -5.43
C SER A 264 7.00 -22.32 -4.12
N ASP A 265 5.88 -21.95 -3.50
CA ASP A 265 5.86 -21.14 -2.28
C ASP A 265 6.50 -19.75 -2.45
N GLY A 266 6.50 -19.20 -3.66
CA GLY A 266 7.03 -17.89 -3.96
C GLY A 266 6.13 -16.74 -3.52
N GLY A 267 6.69 -15.54 -3.48
CA GLY A 267 5.98 -14.28 -3.24
C GLY A 267 6.31 -13.27 -4.34
N ILE A 268 5.34 -12.45 -4.72
CA ILE A 268 5.47 -11.38 -5.72
C ILE A 268 4.70 -10.16 -5.25
N PHE A 269 5.30 -8.99 -5.39
CA PHE A 269 4.65 -7.71 -5.13
C PHE A 269 5.24 -6.64 -6.03
N PHE A 270 4.40 -5.81 -6.61
CA PHE A 270 4.80 -4.69 -7.46
C PHE A 270 4.27 -3.40 -6.84
N THR A 271 5.16 -2.46 -6.53
CA THR A 271 4.79 -1.13 -6.02
C THR A 271 4.26 -0.24 -7.12
N ASP A 272 4.58 -0.51 -8.38
CA ASP A 272 4.03 0.14 -9.56
C ASP A 272 4.22 -0.79 -10.77
N GLU A 273 3.94 -0.32 -11.99
CA GLU A 273 4.05 -1.12 -13.21
C GLU A 273 5.49 -1.50 -13.59
N SER A 274 6.51 -0.92 -12.94
CA SER A 274 7.92 -1.13 -13.27
C SER A 274 8.73 -1.71 -12.11
N ASN A 275 8.37 -1.39 -10.87
CA ASN A 275 9.13 -1.74 -9.68
C ASN A 275 8.46 -2.88 -8.92
N GLY A 276 9.20 -3.97 -8.70
CA GLY A 276 8.67 -5.15 -8.03
C GLY A 276 9.72 -5.99 -7.33
N VAL A 277 9.26 -6.75 -6.34
CA VAL A 277 10.06 -7.66 -5.54
C VAL A 277 9.48 -9.06 -5.67
N VAL A 278 10.34 -10.05 -5.87
CA VAL A 278 9.97 -11.46 -5.85
C VAL A 278 10.82 -12.24 -4.87
N ARG A 279 10.22 -13.25 -4.26
CA ARG A 279 10.89 -14.30 -3.50
C ARG A 279 10.56 -15.63 -4.15
N VAL A 280 11.60 -16.39 -4.49
CA VAL A 280 11.50 -17.67 -5.19
C VAL A 280 11.59 -18.85 -4.22
N HIS A 281 11.43 -20.07 -4.73
CA HIS A 281 11.38 -21.28 -3.90
C HIS A 281 12.66 -21.49 -3.08
N SER A 282 13.81 -21.21 -3.68
CA SER A 282 15.13 -21.28 -3.04
C SER A 282 15.30 -20.37 -1.82
N GLY A 283 14.34 -19.46 -1.56
CA GLY A 283 14.42 -18.43 -0.54
C GLY A 283 15.20 -17.19 -1.00
N LYS A 284 15.84 -17.23 -2.18
CA LYS A 284 16.43 -16.04 -2.78
C LYS A 284 15.34 -15.05 -3.15
N SER A 285 15.73 -13.78 -3.20
CA SER A 285 14.83 -12.68 -3.53
C SER A 285 15.47 -11.79 -4.59
N TYR A 286 14.65 -11.21 -5.44
CA TYR A 286 15.07 -10.37 -6.56
C TYR A 286 14.21 -9.11 -6.62
N ILE A 287 14.80 -8.06 -7.18
CA ILE A 287 14.11 -6.80 -7.49
C ILE A 287 14.18 -6.51 -8.99
N THR A 288 13.14 -5.88 -9.51
CA THR A 288 13.07 -5.33 -10.87
C THR A 288 12.73 -3.84 -10.80
N ALA A 289 13.16 -3.10 -11.83
CA ALA A 289 12.81 -1.69 -12.04
C ALA A 289 12.33 -1.42 -13.48
N ASP A 290 12.09 -2.48 -14.27
CA ASP A 290 11.70 -2.43 -15.68
C ASP A 290 10.47 -3.30 -15.98
N GLY A 291 9.66 -3.59 -14.95
CA GLY A 291 8.41 -4.32 -15.09
C GLY A 291 8.63 -5.82 -15.27
N GLY A 292 9.70 -6.37 -14.69
CA GLY A 292 9.99 -7.80 -14.68
C GLY A 292 10.77 -8.32 -15.89
N GLN A 293 11.30 -7.43 -16.75
CA GLN A 293 12.14 -7.80 -17.89
C GLN A 293 13.53 -8.24 -17.41
N THR A 294 14.10 -7.53 -16.45
CA THR A 294 15.35 -7.89 -15.78
C THR A 294 15.17 -7.94 -14.26
N TRP A 295 15.97 -8.82 -13.64
CA TRP A 295 15.92 -9.09 -12.21
C TRP A 295 17.32 -9.05 -11.61
N LYS A 296 17.46 -8.31 -10.51
CA LYS A 296 18.70 -8.23 -9.75
C LYS A 296 18.53 -8.98 -8.43
N GLY A 297 19.41 -9.95 -8.18
CA GLY A 297 19.42 -10.70 -6.92
C GLY A 297 19.74 -9.82 -5.71
N MET A 298 19.05 -10.08 -4.61
CA MET A 298 19.23 -9.40 -3.33
C MET A 298 19.99 -10.29 -2.34
N ILE A 299 20.90 -9.68 -1.59
CA ILE A 299 21.67 -10.39 -0.55
C ILE A 299 20.91 -10.25 0.79
N ALA A 300 20.79 -11.36 1.52
CA ALA A 300 20.28 -11.42 2.90
C ALA A 300 18.83 -10.94 3.12
N ALA A 301 17.95 -11.05 2.12
CA ALA A 301 16.53 -10.79 2.30
C ALA A 301 15.79 -12.07 2.74
N ASN A 302 15.35 -12.14 4.01
CA ASN A 302 14.51 -13.24 4.52
C ASN A 302 13.04 -12.92 4.30
N LEU A 303 12.59 -12.89 3.04
CA LEU A 303 11.19 -12.61 2.72
C LEU A 303 10.34 -13.87 2.86
N GLY A 304 9.13 -13.70 3.39
CA GLY A 304 8.08 -14.70 3.34
C GLY A 304 7.27 -14.61 2.05
N GLN A 305 6.22 -15.43 1.97
CA GLN A 305 5.35 -15.46 0.79
C GLN A 305 4.49 -14.21 0.65
N ARG A 306 4.13 -13.56 1.78
CA ARG A 306 3.34 -12.32 1.80
C ARG A 306 4.31 -11.14 1.90
N ILE A 307 4.33 -10.34 0.85
CA ILE A 307 5.06 -9.07 0.76
C ILE A 307 4.00 -7.99 0.59
N ARG A 308 4.09 -6.92 1.39
CA ARG A 308 3.20 -5.77 1.31
C ARG A 308 4.02 -4.50 1.47
N PHE A 309 3.66 -3.47 0.73
CA PHE A 309 4.23 -2.15 0.86
C PHE A 309 3.14 -1.20 1.33
N ALA A 310 3.47 -0.38 2.32
CA ALA A 310 2.60 0.68 2.80
C ALA A 310 2.59 1.86 1.81
N ASP A 311 3.72 2.04 1.13
CA ASP A 311 4.01 3.04 0.11
C ASP A 311 5.23 2.54 -0.69
N PRO A 312 5.70 3.22 -1.76
CA PRO A 312 6.77 2.68 -2.58
C PRO A 312 8.09 2.38 -1.85
N GLU A 313 8.34 2.99 -0.70
CA GLU A 313 9.60 2.89 0.04
C GLU A 313 9.53 1.91 1.19
N VAL A 314 8.43 1.93 1.95
CA VAL A 314 8.27 1.13 3.17
C VAL A 314 7.46 -0.12 2.89
N GLY A 315 8.10 -1.28 3.09
CA GLY A 315 7.45 -2.57 2.89
C GLY A 315 7.88 -3.62 3.88
N TRP A 316 6.95 -4.53 4.19
CA TRP A 316 7.10 -5.57 5.19
C TRP A 316 6.86 -6.95 4.57
N SER A 317 7.51 -7.94 5.16
CA SER A 317 7.26 -9.36 4.92
C SER A 317 7.59 -10.13 6.17
N PHE A 318 6.66 -10.97 6.61
CA PHE A 318 6.92 -11.93 7.67
C PHE A 318 7.37 -13.26 7.06
N ALA A 319 8.58 -13.69 7.39
CA ALA A 319 9.04 -15.03 7.03
C ALA A 319 8.37 -16.07 7.92
N ASP A 320 7.98 -17.18 7.31
CA ASP A 320 7.41 -18.36 7.98
C ASP A 320 6.19 -18.05 8.86
N LEU A 321 5.20 -17.35 8.30
CA LEU A 321 3.87 -17.23 8.92
C LEU A 321 3.38 -18.63 9.31
N CYS A 322 3.15 -18.84 10.59
CA CYS A 322 2.80 -20.13 11.15
C CYS A 322 1.76 -19.96 12.26
N VAL A 323 0.81 -20.89 12.31
CA VAL A 323 -0.23 -20.94 13.33
C VAL A 323 -0.18 -22.30 14.04
N GLY A 324 -0.23 -22.30 15.37
CA GLY A 324 -0.11 -23.49 16.22
C GLY A 324 1.01 -23.38 17.27
N MET A 325 1.21 -24.46 18.04
CA MET A 325 2.25 -24.53 19.09
C MET A 325 3.66 -24.47 18.48
N GLY A 326 4.56 -23.66 19.04
CA GLY A 326 5.95 -23.53 18.59
C GLY A 326 6.21 -22.41 17.55
N CYS A 327 5.20 -21.57 17.30
CA CYS A 327 5.26 -20.51 16.28
C CYS A 327 5.27 -19.09 16.86
N GLU A 328 5.78 -18.93 18.09
CA GLU A 328 5.73 -17.68 18.87
C GLU A 328 6.74 -16.62 18.39
N ASN A 329 7.68 -16.97 17.50
CA ASN A 329 8.72 -16.06 17.01
C ASN A 329 8.53 -15.72 15.53
N ALA A 330 7.87 -14.59 15.27
CA ALA A 330 7.68 -14.09 13.92
C ALA A 330 8.92 -13.33 13.43
N ARG A 331 9.41 -13.63 12.23
CA ARG A 331 10.54 -12.90 11.62
C ARG A 331 10.03 -11.81 10.70
N LEU A 332 10.01 -10.56 11.18
CA LEU A 332 9.68 -9.39 10.38
C LEU A 332 10.91 -8.95 9.57
N SER A 333 10.81 -9.06 8.25
CA SER A 333 11.68 -8.37 7.30
C SER A 333 11.02 -7.08 6.85
N PHE A 334 11.75 -5.96 6.90
CA PHE A 334 11.27 -4.66 6.46
C PHE A 334 12.30 -3.90 5.60
N THR A 335 11.81 -3.02 4.75
CA THR A 335 12.58 -2.11 3.89
C THR A 335 12.06 -0.69 4.08
N THR A 336 12.92 0.29 3.83
CA THR A 336 12.58 1.73 3.77
C THR A 336 13.20 2.38 2.53
N ASP A 337 13.62 1.58 1.54
CA ASP A 337 14.35 2.02 0.35
C ASP A 337 13.85 1.34 -0.94
N ARG A 338 12.54 1.10 -1.02
CA ARG A 338 11.84 0.46 -2.14
C ARG A 338 12.19 -1.01 -2.34
N GLY A 339 12.49 -1.71 -1.25
CA GLY A 339 12.88 -3.11 -1.28
C GLY A 339 14.29 -3.36 -1.78
N ARG A 340 15.14 -2.33 -1.94
CA ARG A 340 16.54 -2.51 -2.36
C ARG A 340 17.38 -3.17 -1.27
N ARG A 341 17.06 -2.88 0.00
CA ARG A 341 17.67 -3.50 1.18
C ARG A 341 16.58 -3.89 2.16
N TRP A 342 16.76 -5.05 2.77
CA TRP A 342 15.85 -5.60 3.77
C TRP A 342 16.61 -5.88 5.06
N THR A 343 16.00 -5.52 6.19
CA THR A 343 16.48 -5.84 7.53
C THR A 343 15.49 -6.77 8.20
N THR A 344 15.97 -7.86 8.82
CA THR A 344 15.13 -8.83 9.52
C THR A 344 15.28 -8.70 11.03
N ARG A 345 14.17 -8.74 11.76
CA ARG A 345 14.12 -8.86 13.23
C ARG A 345 13.14 -9.95 13.66
N SER A 346 13.51 -10.70 14.69
CA SER A 346 12.59 -11.63 15.35
C SER A 346 11.77 -10.88 16.38
N LEU A 347 10.45 -11.06 16.33
CA LEU A 347 9.48 -10.50 17.27
C LEU A 347 8.77 -11.65 17.98
N ALA A 348 8.72 -11.58 19.31
CA ALA A 348 8.11 -12.60 20.16
C ALA A 348 6.62 -12.26 20.36
N PHE A 349 5.77 -12.70 19.45
CA PHE A 349 4.32 -12.60 19.63
C PHE A 349 3.85 -13.70 20.60
N PRO A 350 2.77 -13.49 21.37
CA PRO A 350 2.27 -14.51 22.29
C PRO A 350 1.80 -15.81 21.62
N ALA A 351 1.45 -15.74 20.33
CA ALA A 351 0.98 -16.88 19.55
C ALA A 351 1.41 -16.76 18.08
N GLY A 352 1.18 -17.82 17.31
CA GLY A 352 1.45 -17.86 15.88
C GLY A 352 0.64 -16.82 15.09
N ILE A 353 1.30 -16.18 14.12
CA ILE A 353 0.72 -15.16 13.25
C ILE A 353 0.29 -15.76 11.90
N ALA A 354 -0.89 -15.36 11.42
CA ALA A 354 -1.50 -15.88 10.19
C ALA A 354 -1.43 -14.87 9.04
N ALA A 355 -1.55 -13.58 9.37
CA ALA A 355 -1.66 -12.52 8.38
C ALA A 355 -1.24 -11.17 8.94
N PHE A 356 -0.99 -10.25 8.02
CA PHE A 356 -0.74 -8.86 8.37
C PHE A 356 -1.29 -7.93 7.29
N SER A 357 -1.66 -6.72 7.72
CA SER A 357 -2.09 -5.62 6.86
C SER A 357 -1.23 -4.41 7.17
N LEU A 358 -0.89 -3.62 6.15
CA LEU A 358 0.00 -2.48 6.29
C LEU A 358 -0.63 -1.24 5.64
N PRO A 359 -1.71 -0.67 6.22
CA PRO A 359 -2.44 0.45 5.63
C PRO A 359 -1.61 1.72 5.50
N ARG A 360 -0.63 1.93 6.38
CA ARG A 360 0.26 3.09 6.36
C ARG A 360 1.64 2.70 6.91
N ARG A 361 2.68 3.46 6.60
CA ARG A 361 4.06 3.12 7.04
C ARG A 361 4.24 3.11 8.56
N ASP A 362 3.48 3.91 9.27
CA ASP A 362 3.48 4.05 10.73
C ASP A 362 2.31 3.29 11.40
N LEU A 363 1.47 2.59 10.62
CA LEU A 363 0.32 1.84 11.11
C LEU A 363 0.20 0.48 10.40
N GLY A 364 0.29 -0.59 11.18
CA GLY A 364 0.19 -1.97 10.69
C GLY A 364 -0.65 -2.84 11.62
N TYR A 365 -1.12 -3.97 11.13
CA TYR A 365 -1.89 -4.93 11.91
C TYR A 365 -1.39 -6.34 11.66
N VAL A 366 -1.33 -7.14 12.71
CA VAL A 366 -0.97 -8.57 12.66
C VAL A 366 -2.05 -9.35 13.38
N VAL A 367 -2.51 -10.45 12.77
CA VAL A 367 -3.52 -11.33 13.36
C VAL A 367 -3.02 -12.77 13.42
N GLY A 368 -3.58 -13.56 14.34
CA GLY A 368 -3.16 -14.94 14.53
C GLY A 368 -4.13 -15.79 15.33
N ALA A 369 -3.59 -16.79 16.03
CA ALA A 369 -4.37 -17.68 16.90
C ALA A 369 -4.95 -16.96 18.12
N HIS A 370 -5.96 -17.56 18.75
CA HIS A 370 -6.49 -17.14 20.04
C HIS A 370 -7.02 -15.70 20.11
N GLY A 371 -7.70 -15.24 19.05
CA GLY A 371 -8.24 -13.89 18.97
C GLY A 371 -7.15 -12.80 18.90
N MET A 372 -5.89 -13.17 18.69
CA MET A 372 -4.77 -12.25 18.74
C MET A 372 -4.82 -11.26 17.58
N ILE A 373 -4.91 -9.97 17.94
CA ILE A 373 -4.75 -8.83 17.03
C ILE A 373 -3.74 -7.88 17.67
N TYR A 374 -2.69 -7.55 16.94
CA TYR A 374 -1.70 -6.56 17.33
C TYR A 374 -1.71 -5.39 16.34
N ARG A 375 -1.70 -4.18 16.88
CA ARG A 375 -1.60 -2.94 16.11
C ARG A 375 -0.19 -2.36 16.27
N TYR A 376 0.47 -2.12 15.15
CA TYR A 376 1.73 -1.40 15.10
C TYR A 376 1.49 0.11 15.08
N ARG A 377 2.25 0.85 15.89
CA ARG A 377 2.30 2.33 15.87
C ARG A 377 3.73 2.83 16.01
N VAL A 378 3.98 4.03 15.48
CA VAL A 378 5.14 4.84 15.85
C VAL A 378 4.71 5.83 16.94
N VAL A 379 5.32 5.73 18.11
CA VAL A 379 4.95 6.50 19.31
C VAL A 379 6.13 7.31 19.84
N PRO A 380 5.92 8.39 20.60
CA PRO A 380 6.99 9.07 21.32
C PRO A 380 7.79 8.06 22.17
N ALA A 381 9.11 8.22 22.24
CA ALA A 381 9.94 7.26 22.97
C ALA A 381 9.60 7.17 24.46
N THR A 382 9.00 8.22 25.02
CA THR A 382 8.52 8.30 26.42
C THR A 382 7.17 7.63 26.66
N GLU A 383 6.42 7.26 25.62
CA GLU A 383 5.12 6.59 25.78
C GLU A 383 5.33 5.16 26.30
N GLU A 384 4.67 4.82 27.41
CA GLU A 384 4.67 3.47 27.97
C GLU A 384 3.35 2.77 27.64
N VAL A 385 3.44 1.64 26.93
CA VAL A 385 2.27 0.86 26.51
C VAL A 385 2.38 -0.54 27.08
N ALA A 386 1.40 -0.92 27.89
CA ALA A 386 1.39 -2.22 28.54
C ALA A 386 1.37 -3.36 27.52
N LYS A 387 2.22 -4.38 27.74
CA LYS A 387 2.34 -5.57 26.89
C LYS A 387 2.72 -5.28 25.43
N ALA A 388 3.24 -4.09 25.13
CA ALA A 388 3.74 -3.76 23.81
C ALA A 388 5.02 -4.52 23.48
N ILE A 389 5.13 -4.97 22.23
CA ILE A 389 6.33 -5.60 21.68
C ILE A 389 7.13 -4.52 20.95
N PRO A 390 8.41 -4.29 21.30
CA PRO A 390 9.25 -3.34 20.59
C PRO A 390 9.39 -3.69 19.10
N ALA A 391 9.25 -2.69 18.24
CA ALA A 391 9.35 -2.83 16.80
C ALA A 391 10.30 -1.77 16.20
N PRO A 392 10.82 -1.97 14.97
CA PRO A 392 11.54 -0.92 14.28
C PRO A 392 10.61 0.30 14.06
N ALA A 393 11.09 1.50 14.35
CA ALA A 393 10.39 2.72 13.97
C ALA A 393 10.56 2.95 12.47
N MET A 394 9.47 2.96 11.72
CA MET A 394 9.49 3.37 10.31
C MET A 394 9.73 4.89 10.21
N PRO A 395 10.48 5.36 9.20
CA PRO A 395 10.80 6.77 9.05
C PRO A 395 9.52 7.60 8.86
N VAL A 396 9.49 8.77 9.50
CA VAL A 396 8.45 9.79 9.29
C VAL A 396 8.41 10.14 7.80
N PHE A 397 7.21 10.36 7.28
CA PHE A 397 7.06 10.82 5.92
C PHE A 397 7.34 12.33 5.88
N ASP A 398 8.42 12.74 5.21
CA ASP A 398 8.65 14.15 4.88
C ASP A 398 7.87 14.45 3.59
N SER A 399 6.64 14.93 3.73
CA SER A 399 5.86 15.41 2.59
C SER A 399 6.28 16.83 2.24
N PRO A 400 6.72 17.12 1.01
CA PRO A 400 6.86 18.50 0.56
C PRO A 400 5.51 19.23 0.52
N LEU A 401 4.38 18.50 0.49
CA LEU A 401 3.06 19.09 0.60
C LEU A 401 2.72 19.51 2.03
N ASP A 402 3.27 18.88 3.08
CA ASP A 402 2.85 19.21 4.45
C ASP A 402 3.30 20.64 4.82
N GLU A 403 4.57 20.98 4.56
CA GLU A 403 5.10 22.34 4.78
C GLU A 403 4.36 23.39 3.93
N GLN A 404 4.11 23.07 2.65
CA GLN A 404 3.43 23.98 1.72
C GLN A 404 1.96 24.20 2.10
N VAL A 405 1.27 23.16 2.56
CA VAL A 405 -0.14 23.22 2.97
C VAL A 405 -0.29 23.91 4.33
N GLU A 406 0.62 23.69 5.27
CA GLU A 406 0.67 24.45 6.53
C GLU A 406 0.96 25.93 6.29
N GLN A 407 1.91 26.25 5.39
CA GLN A 407 2.19 27.63 4.99
C GLN A 407 0.95 28.27 4.34
N LEU A 408 0.27 27.56 3.43
CA LEU A 408 -0.95 28.03 2.78
C LEU A 408 -2.06 28.31 3.80
N GLN A 409 -2.23 27.43 4.80
CA GLN A 409 -3.18 27.62 5.90
C GLN A 409 -2.89 28.88 6.72
N ALA A 410 -1.62 29.11 7.06
CA ALA A 410 -1.20 30.30 7.79
C ALA A 410 -1.42 31.59 6.98
N GLU A 411 -1.14 31.56 5.67
CA GLU A 411 -1.30 32.71 4.78
C GLU A 411 -2.77 33.11 4.59
N VAL A 412 -3.67 32.13 4.44
CA VAL A 412 -5.12 32.36 4.37
C VAL A 412 -5.68 32.88 5.69
N ALA A 413 -5.24 32.34 6.83
CA ALA A 413 -5.65 32.85 8.14
C ALA A 413 -5.22 34.31 8.36
N ALA A 414 -4.02 34.68 7.90
CA ALA A 414 -3.56 36.07 7.95
C ALA A 414 -4.39 37.00 7.04
N LEU A 415 -4.77 36.53 5.85
CA LEU A 415 -5.68 37.25 4.95
C LEU A 415 -7.06 37.47 5.59
N GLU A 416 -7.61 36.47 6.29
CA GLU A 416 -8.88 36.63 7.02
C GLU A 416 -8.83 37.74 8.06
N GLU A 417 -7.76 37.80 8.84
CA GLU A 417 -7.59 38.84 9.85
C GLU A 417 -7.40 40.24 9.22
N GLU A 418 -6.72 40.33 8.08
CA GLU A 418 -6.56 41.59 7.37
C GLU A 418 -7.88 42.11 6.78
N VAL A 419 -8.67 41.21 6.16
CA VAL A 419 -10.00 41.54 5.63
C VAL A 419 -10.94 41.95 6.75
N LYS A 420 -10.94 41.25 7.90
CA LYS A 420 -11.73 41.65 9.08
C LYS A 420 -11.35 43.04 9.59
N LYS A 421 -10.05 43.36 9.67
CA LYS A 421 -9.57 44.68 10.12
C LYS A 421 -10.02 45.81 9.18
N LYS A 422 -9.98 45.61 7.86
CA LYS A 422 -10.45 46.64 6.91
C LYS A 422 -11.97 46.74 6.86
N ALA A 423 -12.69 45.63 6.99
CA ALA A 423 -14.16 45.63 7.07
C ALA A 423 -14.70 46.25 8.38
N GLY A 424 -14.01 46.06 9.50
CA GLY A 424 -14.34 46.67 10.80
C GLY A 424 -13.92 48.14 10.95
N GLY A 425 -13.12 48.67 10.01
CA GLY A 425 -12.59 50.04 10.05
C GLY A 425 -13.53 51.14 9.57
N GLN A 426 -14.70 50.82 9.01
CA GLN A 426 -15.70 51.79 8.53
C GLN A 426 -16.82 52.07 9.57
N GLY A 427 -16.47 52.11 10.85
CA GLY A 427 -17.42 52.30 11.94
C GLY A 427 -16.99 53.25 13.02
N SER A 428 -16.27 54.35 12.73
CA SER A 428 -16.13 55.49 13.66
C SER A 428 -15.46 56.70 13.01
N SER A 429 -16.26 57.61 12.43
CA SER A 429 -16.03 59.05 12.62
C SER A 429 -17.36 59.79 12.49
N GLY A 430 -17.78 60.43 13.58
CA GLY A 430 -18.84 61.43 13.55
C GLY A 430 -18.31 62.76 12.99
N GLY A 431 -19.17 63.51 12.31
CA GLY A 431 -18.89 64.87 11.88
C GLY A 431 -19.79 65.34 10.73
N ASP A 432 -20.94 65.89 11.09
CA ASP A 432 -21.79 66.71 10.22
C ASP A 432 -21.01 67.86 9.56
N GLY A 433 -21.34 68.17 8.30
CA GLY A 433 -21.36 69.56 7.82
C GLY A 433 -20.41 69.96 6.68
N SER A 434 -20.95 69.83 5.45
CA SER A 434 -20.85 70.81 4.34
C SER A 434 -19.53 71.01 3.58
N GLY A 435 -19.58 70.68 2.28
CA GLY A 435 -19.10 71.60 1.23
C GLY A 435 -18.21 71.00 0.14
N GLY A 436 -18.80 70.76 -1.04
CA GLY A 436 -18.21 71.10 -2.33
C GLY A 436 -17.08 70.24 -2.92
N GLY A 437 -17.43 69.49 -3.97
CA GLY A 437 -16.56 69.31 -5.14
C GLY A 437 -15.44 68.28 -5.05
N ALA A 438 -15.67 67.12 -5.65
CA ALA A 438 -14.69 66.41 -6.48
C ALA A 438 -15.42 65.25 -7.18
N ALA A 439 -15.09 65.04 -8.45
CA ALA A 439 -15.58 63.91 -9.23
C ALA A 439 -15.32 62.60 -8.47
N ALA A 440 -16.36 61.79 -8.31
CA ALA A 440 -16.20 60.40 -7.93
C ALA A 440 -15.51 59.69 -9.09
N GLU A 441 -14.18 59.62 -9.02
CA GLU A 441 -13.46 58.56 -9.72
C GLU A 441 -13.99 57.25 -9.16
N THR A 442 -14.76 56.55 -9.99
CA THR A 442 -15.05 55.13 -9.81
C THR A 442 -13.71 54.42 -9.75
N SER A 443 -13.29 54.03 -8.54
CA SER A 443 -12.14 53.16 -8.37
C SER A 443 -12.51 51.81 -8.97
N GLU A 444 -12.19 51.61 -10.25
CA GLU A 444 -12.24 50.32 -10.96
C GLU A 444 -11.17 49.34 -10.46
N GLY A 445 -10.65 49.51 -9.24
CA GLY A 445 -9.78 48.54 -8.59
C GLY A 445 -10.60 47.50 -7.85
N SER A 446 -10.21 46.23 -7.91
CA SER A 446 -10.82 45.21 -7.05
C SER A 446 -10.63 45.61 -5.58
N LEU A 447 -11.57 45.24 -4.70
CA LEU A 447 -11.40 45.48 -3.25
C LEU A 447 -10.10 44.84 -2.73
N VAL A 448 -9.66 43.76 -3.39
CA VAL A 448 -8.40 43.07 -3.12
C VAL A 448 -7.18 43.93 -3.44
N ASP A 449 -7.20 44.67 -4.55
CA ASP A 449 -6.10 45.57 -4.92
C ASP A 449 -5.86 46.68 -3.88
N ALA A 450 -6.93 47.12 -3.20
CA ALA A 450 -6.86 48.11 -2.14
C ALA A 450 -6.61 47.49 -0.75
N CYS A 451 -6.98 46.23 -0.55
CA CYS A 451 -6.94 45.58 0.75
C CYS A 451 -5.63 44.83 0.99
N CYS A 452 -5.31 43.87 0.14
CA CYS A 452 -4.45 42.74 0.52
C CYS A 452 -3.75 42.10 -0.69
N ARG A 453 -3.40 42.90 -1.72
CA ARG A 453 -2.76 42.42 -2.96
C ARG A 453 -1.53 41.55 -2.69
N GLU A 454 -0.61 42.01 -1.85
CA GLU A 454 0.63 41.28 -1.52
C GLU A 454 0.35 39.91 -0.89
N GLN A 455 -0.63 39.86 0.03
CA GLN A 455 -1.03 38.62 0.70
C GLN A 455 -1.68 37.63 -0.29
N VAL A 456 -2.48 38.13 -1.24
CA VAL A 456 -3.10 37.31 -2.27
C VAL A 456 -2.07 36.79 -3.28
N GLU A 457 -1.11 37.61 -3.70
CA GLU A 457 0.01 37.17 -4.56
C GLU A 457 0.85 36.08 -3.89
N LYS A 458 1.06 36.19 -2.57
CA LYS A 458 1.75 35.17 -1.78
C LYS A 458 0.98 33.85 -1.74
N ILE A 459 -0.33 33.91 -1.48
CA ILE A 459 -1.21 32.72 -1.49
C ILE A 459 -1.25 32.10 -2.90
N GLU A 460 -1.29 32.89 -3.98
CA GLU A 460 -1.24 32.40 -5.36
C GLU A 460 0.06 31.62 -5.64
N ALA A 461 1.21 32.16 -5.22
CA ALA A 461 2.49 31.49 -5.38
C ALA A 461 2.56 30.16 -4.61
N THR A 462 2.09 30.14 -3.36
CA THR A 462 2.03 28.92 -2.53
C THR A 462 1.04 27.90 -3.13
N ALA A 463 -0.11 28.36 -3.60
CA ALA A 463 -1.13 27.53 -4.26
C ALA A 463 -0.61 26.87 -5.55
N GLU A 464 0.15 27.61 -6.36
CA GLU A 464 0.75 27.07 -7.58
C GLU A 464 1.86 26.06 -7.27
N ALA A 465 2.66 26.29 -6.22
CA ALA A 465 3.64 25.32 -5.72
C ALA A 465 2.97 24.01 -5.30
N VAL A 466 1.91 24.07 -4.49
CA VAL A 466 1.09 22.91 -4.10
C VAL A 466 0.56 22.18 -5.34
N ALA A 467 -0.08 22.90 -6.27
CA ALA A 467 -0.66 22.30 -7.46
C ALA A 467 0.39 21.62 -8.37
N SER A 468 1.62 22.13 -8.38
CA SER A 468 2.73 21.54 -9.14
C SER A 468 3.30 20.26 -8.51
N GLU A 469 3.20 20.12 -7.19
CA GLU A 469 3.69 18.96 -6.44
C GLU A 469 2.65 17.85 -6.33
N VAL A 470 1.35 18.16 -6.33
CA VAL A 470 0.24 17.18 -6.28
C VAL A 470 0.41 16.05 -7.32
N PRO A 471 0.74 16.27 -8.61
CA PRO A 471 0.95 15.18 -9.56
C PRO A 471 2.14 14.27 -9.22
N LYS A 472 3.29 14.85 -8.82
CA LYS A 472 4.49 14.08 -8.46
C LYS A 472 4.25 13.28 -7.18
N PHE A 473 3.53 13.89 -6.27
CA PHE A 473 3.15 13.32 -4.99
C PHE A 473 2.18 12.14 -5.19
N THR A 474 1.05 12.38 -5.84
CA THR A 474 0.02 11.36 -6.10
C THR A 474 0.55 10.20 -6.97
N GLY A 475 1.50 10.46 -7.87
CA GLY A 475 2.21 9.44 -8.65
C GLY A 475 2.97 8.43 -7.78
N ARG A 476 3.43 8.83 -6.59
CA ARG A 476 4.07 7.91 -5.61
C ARG A 476 3.05 7.03 -4.87
N TYR A 477 1.75 7.35 -4.89
CA TYR A 477 0.75 6.72 -4.02
C TYR A 477 -0.35 5.96 -4.75
N ARG A 478 -0.15 5.69 -6.04
CA ARG A 478 -1.09 4.89 -6.85
C ARG A 478 -1.32 3.47 -6.33
N SER A 479 -0.45 3.00 -5.45
CA SER A 479 -0.39 1.62 -4.94
C SER A 479 -0.42 1.52 -3.41
N LEU A 480 -0.93 2.55 -2.71
CA LEU A 480 -1.47 2.34 -1.36
C LEU A 480 -2.43 1.13 -1.42
N ASN A 481 -2.65 0.40 -0.32
CA ASN A 481 -3.36 -0.90 -0.25
C ASN A 481 -4.67 -1.04 -1.07
N LEU A 482 -5.22 0.06 -1.59
CA LEU A 482 -6.22 0.07 -2.65
C LEU A 482 -5.84 1.02 -3.80
N ILE A 483 -5.90 0.50 -5.03
CA ILE A 483 -5.88 1.30 -6.27
C ILE A 483 -6.94 2.41 -6.21
N PHE A 484 -8.13 2.14 -5.65
CA PHE A 484 -9.21 3.13 -5.57
C PHE A 484 -9.05 4.17 -4.48
N THR A 485 -8.58 3.81 -3.28
CA THR A 485 -8.32 4.82 -2.23
C THR A 485 -7.21 5.75 -2.68
N GLY A 486 -6.17 5.21 -3.34
CA GLY A 486 -5.15 6.01 -4.01
C GLY A 486 -5.76 6.94 -5.06
N LEU A 487 -6.54 6.41 -6.01
CA LEU A 487 -7.19 7.21 -7.07
C LEU A 487 -8.18 8.26 -6.53
N ARG A 488 -8.91 7.94 -5.45
CA ARG A 488 -9.83 8.88 -4.79
C ARG A 488 -9.05 10.01 -4.14
N LEU A 489 -8.00 9.70 -3.39
CA LEU A 489 -7.11 10.70 -2.81
C LEU A 489 -6.48 11.58 -3.91
N VAL A 490 -6.05 10.98 -5.02
CA VAL A 490 -5.57 11.72 -6.20
C VAL A 490 -6.65 12.70 -6.68
N GLY A 491 -7.87 12.21 -6.90
CA GLY A 491 -8.99 13.03 -7.36
C GLY A 491 -9.36 14.15 -6.39
N GLU A 492 -9.38 13.88 -5.09
CA GLU A 492 -9.66 14.85 -4.03
C GLU A 492 -8.58 15.94 -3.98
N LEU A 493 -7.29 15.57 -4.01
CA LEU A 493 -6.19 16.54 -4.04
C LEU A 493 -6.19 17.40 -5.30
N PHE A 494 -6.43 16.81 -6.47
CA PHE A 494 -6.56 17.57 -7.72
C PHE A 494 -7.78 18.49 -7.72
N GLY A 495 -8.92 18.01 -7.23
CA GLY A 495 -10.15 18.78 -7.11
C GLY A 495 -9.99 19.99 -6.19
N GLN A 496 -9.36 19.78 -5.03
CA GLN A 496 -9.05 20.85 -4.07
C GLN A 496 -8.05 21.86 -4.63
N ALA A 497 -7.00 21.39 -5.31
CA ALA A 497 -6.03 22.28 -5.96
C ALA A 497 -6.68 23.14 -7.07
N GLN A 498 -7.63 22.57 -7.81
CA GLN A 498 -8.38 23.33 -8.81
C GLN A 498 -9.38 24.30 -8.18
N GLY A 499 -10.11 23.87 -7.14
CA GLY A 499 -11.01 24.72 -6.38
C GLY A 499 -10.29 25.89 -5.70
N LEU A 500 -9.04 25.71 -5.28
CA LEU A 500 -8.17 26.77 -4.77
C LEU A 500 -7.93 27.85 -5.83
N LYS A 501 -7.63 27.47 -7.08
CA LYS A 501 -7.46 28.41 -8.20
C LYS A 501 -8.75 29.17 -8.48
N ASP A 502 -9.89 28.49 -8.49
CA ASP A 502 -11.20 29.11 -8.75
C ASP A 502 -11.58 30.09 -7.62
N SER A 503 -11.25 29.75 -6.37
CA SER A 503 -11.47 30.61 -5.20
C SER A 503 -10.58 31.86 -5.25
N LEU A 504 -9.31 31.72 -5.65
CA LEU A 504 -8.39 32.86 -5.83
C LEU A 504 -8.84 33.79 -6.95
N LYS A 505 -9.33 33.23 -8.07
CA LYS A 505 -9.94 34.03 -9.13
C LYS A 505 -11.16 34.80 -8.63
N SER A 506 -12.05 34.13 -7.90
CA SER A 506 -13.25 34.75 -7.32
C SER A 506 -12.89 35.85 -6.32
N LEU A 507 -11.81 35.66 -5.55
CA LEU A 507 -11.29 36.66 -4.62
C LEU A 507 -10.85 37.92 -5.39
N ARG A 508 -10.08 37.77 -6.48
CA ARG A 508 -9.61 38.88 -7.33
C ARG A 508 -10.76 39.65 -8.00
N GLU A 509 -11.81 38.93 -8.39
CA GLU A 509 -12.97 39.50 -9.06
C GLU A 509 -13.98 40.14 -8.08
N ALA A 510 -13.78 39.99 -6.77
CA ALA A 510 -14.67 40.53 -5.76
C ALA A 510 -14.69 42.07 -5.76
N ARG A 511 -15.87 42.63 -6.05
CA ARG A 511 -16.12 44.08 -6.10
C ARG A 511 -16.86 44.62 -4.88
N ASP A 512 -17.44 43.75 -4.06
CA ASP A 512 -18.13 44.12 -2.83
C ASP A 512 -17.73 43.21 -1.66
N ALA A 513 -18.05 43.63 -0.43
CA ALA A 513 -17.69 42.93 0.80
C ALA A 513 -18.35 41.55 0.92
N THR A 514 -19.53 41.34 0.31
CA THR A 514 -20.25 40.07 0.35
C THR A 514 -19.57 39.05 -0.56
N ALA A 515 -19.21 39.46 -1.78
CA ALA A 515 -18.45 38.67 -2.73
C ALA A 515 -17.05 38.32 -2.18
N LEU A 516 -16.39 39.29 -1.53
CA LEU A 516 -15.08 39.07 -0.89
C LEU A 516 -15.18 38.04 0.24
N SER A 517 -16.18 38.18 1.13
CA SER A 517 -16.41 37.24 2.23
C SER A 517 -16.76 35.83 1.73
N ALA A 518 -17.55 35.72 0.66
CA ALA A 518 -17.92 34.44 0.07
C ALA A 518 -16.71 33.75 -0.58
N ALA A 519 -15.91 34.49 -1.36
CA ALA A 519 -14.69 33.98 -1.97
C ALA A 519 -13.66 33.54 -0.92
N LEU A 520 -13.52 34.30 0.17
CA LEU A 520 -12.65 33.95 1.29
C LEU A 520 -13.12 32.68 2.00
N THR A 521 -14.43 32.54 2.25
CA THR A 521 -15.00 31.32 2.84
C THR A 521 -14.75 30.09 1.94
N GLY A 522 -14.89 30.26 0.62
CA GLY A 522 -14.55 29.23 -0.36
C GLY A 522 -13.07 28.85 -0.31
N LEU A 523 -12.18 29.84 -0.28
CA LEU A 523 -10.73 29.64 -0.18
C LEU A 523 -10.36 28.88 1.09
N THR A 524 -10.87 29.30 2.25
CA THR A 524 -10.66 28.63 3.54
C THR A 524 -11.19 27.19 3.53
N GLY A 525 -12.34 26.95 2.92
CA GLY A 525 -12.89 25.61 2.74
C GLY A 525 -11.98 24.70 1.90
N GLN A 526 -11.43 25.20 0.79
CA GLN A 526 -10.49 24.44 -0.04
C GLN A 526 -9.18 24.14 0.68
N VAL A 527 -8.61 25.11 1.39
CA VAL A 527 -7.38 24.92 2.18
C VAL A 527 -7.61 23.95 3.33
N THR A 528 -8.73 24.06 4.04
CA THR A 528 -9.09 23.11 5.12
C THR A 528 -9.27 21.70 4.57
N GLY A 529 -9.93 21.57 3.42
CA GLY A 529 -10.05 20.30 2.71
C GLY A 529 -8.69 19.72 2.35
N LEU A 530 -7.78 20.54 1.82
CA LEU A 530 -6.44 20.13 1.44
C LEU A 530 -5.60 19.68 2.64
N VAL A 531 -5.65 20.43 3.75
CA VAL A 531 -5.05 20.06 5.04
C VAL A 531 -5.60 18.72 5.53
N GLN A 532 -6.92 18.52 5.43
CA GLN A 532 -7.54 17.27 5.84
C GLN A 532 -7.11 16.10 4.94
N SER A 533 -7.08 16.29 3.62
CA SER A 533 -6.65 15.27 2.66
C SER A 533 -5.19 14.87 2.88
N THR A 534 -4.28 15.82 3.11
CA THR A 534 -2.86 15.53 3.37
C THR A 534 -2.67 14.87 4.74
N LYS A 535 -3.34 15.39 5.78
CA LYS A 535 -3.26 14.81 7.13
C LYS A 535 -3.86 13.42 7.19
N VAL A 536 -5.11 13.22 6.75
CA VAL A 536 -5.79 11.91 6.82
C VAL A 536 -5.05 10.86 6.01
N ALA A 537 -4.50 11.24 4.85
CA ALA A 537 -3.76 10.31 4.03
C ALA A 537 -2.39 9.91 4.63
N PHE A 538 -1.73 10.78 5.42
CA PHE A 538 -0.31 10.58 5.75
C PHE A 538 0.15 10.93 7.18
N GLN A 539 -0.75 11.22 8.15
CA GLN A 539 -0.43 11.83 9.46
C GLN A 539 0.98 11.57 10.03
N SER A 540 1.58 12.65 10.51
CA SER A 540 2.83 12.66 11.27
C SER A 540 2.80 11.71 12.47
N PRO A 541 3.85 10.90 12.69
CA PRO A 541 3.97 10.06 13.86
C PRO A 541 3.82 10.84 15.16
N GLY A 542 2.94 10.37 16.05
CA GLY A 542 2.88 10.83 17.43
C GLY A 542 1.90 11.94 17.77
N GLN A 543 0.91 12.26 16.93
CA GLN A 543 -0.29 12.92 17.47
C GLN A 543 -1.10 11.89 18.28
N PRO A 544 -1.35 12.12 19.58
CA PRO A 544 -2.25 11.27 20.32
C PRO A 544 -3.61 11.26 19.62
N ALA A 545 -4.24 10.09 19.51
CA ALA A 545 -5.61 10.00 19.07
C ALA A 545 -6.43 10.97 19.93
N GLU A 546 -6.95 12.05 19.33
CA GLU A 546 -7.96 12.86 19.99
C GLU A 546 -9.12 11.92 20.26
N GLN A 547 -9.25 11.52 21.53
CA GLN A 547 -10.46 10.89 22.03
C GLN A 547 -11.57 11.91 21.83
N SER A 548 -12.38 11.70 20.81
CA SER A 548 -13.68 12.34 20.69
C SER A 548 -14.57 11.80 21.81
N HIS A 549 -14.43 12.41 22.98
CA HIS A 549 -15.46 12.41 23.99
C HIS A 549 -16.51 13.45 23.60
N GLU A 550 -17.59 13.00 22.99
CA GLU A 550 -18.94 13.58 23.18
C GLU A 550 -19.97 12.48 23.33
#